data_AF-A0A2A6HQI0-F1
#
_entry.id   AF-A0A2A6HQI0-F1
#
_cell.length_a   1.000
_cell.length_b   1.000
_cell.length_c   1.000
_cell.angle_alpha   90.00
_cell.angle_beta   90.00
_cell.angle_gamma   90.00
#
_symmetry.space_group_name_H-M   'P 1'
#
loop_
_entity.id
_entity.type
_entity.pdbx_description
1 polymer ?
#
loop_
_entity_poly.entity_id
_entity_poly.type
_entity_poly.pdbx_seq_one_letter_code
_entity_poly.pdbx_strand_id
1 'polypeptide(L)'
;MTIITLDTPSAKPLLDWYDRHHRDLPWRVSPGMAARGIKPDPYHVWLSEVMLQQTTVQAVKPYFEKFLQRWPEVTDLAAAENDAVMAAWAGLGYYARARNLKKCAEAVAKEHGGAFPDTEEGLKSLPGIGDYTAAAVAAIAFNRQAAVMDGNVERVISRLYAIETPLPAAKPAMKEKVALLTPAARPGDFAQAMMDLGATICTPKRPACSLCPFRGACEALKLSDPELFPVKAAKKEKPVRYGAAFVAVTGDGEILLRRRIDSGLLGGMTEVPTTAWTARIDGETSAAAAPFEAAWQACGTVTHVFTHFELRLSIWRAAIATKIGADGWWEPVTNLEAQALPTVMKKAIAAAIPLAFKTSKG
;
A
#
# COMPACT_ATOMS: atom_id res chain seq x y z
N MET A 1 23.74 -22.75 22.60
CA MET A 1 22.29 -23.04 22.67
C MET A 1 21.93 -23.90 21.49
N THR A 2 21.69 -25.19 21.73
CA THR A 2 21.30 -26.15 20.68
C THR A 2 19.84 -25.90 20.32
N ILE A 3 19.57 -25.44 19.11
CA ILE A 3 18.20 -25.28 18.62
C ILE A 3 17.65 -26.69 18.44
N ILE A 4 16.77 -27.13 19.36
CA ILE A 4 16.01 -28.37 19.22
C ILE A 4 15.10 -28.17 18.01
N THR A 5 15.42 -28.84 16.90
CA THR A 5 14.59 -28.80 15.70
C THR A 5 13.55 -29.90 15.79
N LEU A 6 12.30 -29.52 16.01
CA LEU A 6 11.16 -30.41 15.82
C LEU A 6 11.06 -30.76 14.33
N ASP A 7 10.79 -32.02 14.00
CA ASP A 7 10.56 -32.45 12.62
C ASP A 7 9.25 -31.87 12.04
N THR A 8 8.31 -31.51 12.91
CA THR A 8 7.02 -30.89 12.55
C THR A 8 7.01 -29.39 12.91
N PRO A 9 6.58 -28.51 11.99
CA PRO A 9 6.40 -27.09 12.31
C PRO A 9 5.43 -26.86 13.49
N SER A 10 5.79 -25.96 14.39
CA SER A 10 4.92 -25.52 15.51
C SER A 10 5.16 -24.05 15.85
N ALA A 11 4.20 -23.39 16.50
CA ALA A 11 4.33 -21.97 16.83
C ALA A 11 5.44 -21.65 17.84
N LYS A 12 5.79 -22.60 18.72
CA LYS A 12 6.65 -22.33 19.88
C LYS A 12 8.05 -21.79 19.52
N PRO A 13 8.84 -22.42 18.63
CA PRO A 13 10.16 -21.89 18.27
C PRO A 13 10.11 -20.48 17.69
N LEU A 14 9.04 -20.15 16.96
CA LEU A 14 8.84 -18.81 16.41
C LEU A 14 8.50 -17.79 17.49
N LEU A 15 7.60 -18.12 18.42
CA LEU A 15 7.26 -17.24 19.54
C LEU A 15 8.46 -17.01 20.46
N ASP A 16 9.22 -18.06 20.78
CA ASP A 16 10.46 -17.93 21.56
C ASP A 16 11.47 -17.01 20.86
N TRP A 17 11.56 -17.07 19.53
CA TRP A 17 12.38 -16.15 18.75
C TRP A 17 11.84 -14.71 18.80
N TYR A 18 10.53 -14.54 18.66
CA TYR A 18 9.87 -13.24 18.70
C TYR A 18 10.05 -12.52 20.03
N ASP A 19 9.99 -13.25 21.14
CA ASP A 19 10.21 -12.71 22.49
C ASP A 19 11.58 -12.01 22.63
N ARG A 20 12.59 -12.46 21.87
CA ARG A 20 13.95 -11.89 21.88
C ARG A 20 14.26 -10.94 20.73
N HIS A 21 13.55 -11.07 19.61
CA HIS A 21 13.93 -10.44 18.33
C HIS A 21 12.82 -9.63 17.65
N HIS A 22 11.67 -9.43 18.31
CA HIS A 22 10.61 -8.56 17.81
C HIS A 22 11.16 -7.16 17.46
N ARG A 23 10.55 -6.54 16.44
CA ARG A 23 10.86 -5.15 16.10
C ARG A 23 10.08 -4.18 16.98
N ASP A 24 10.78 -3.18 17.51
CA ASP A 24 10.17 -2.03 18.17
C ASP A 24 9.58 -1.06 17.15
N LEU A 25 8.25 -0.98 17.11
CA LEU A 25 7.48 -0.14 16.20
C LEU A 25 6.42 0.65 17.00
N PRO A 26 6.13 1.92 16.64
CA PRO A 26 5.23 2.79 17.42
C PRO A 26 3.81 2.24 17.63
N TRP A 27 3.32 1.43 16.70
CA TRP A 27 1.98 0.83 16.74
C TRP A 27 1.94 -0.56 17.40
N ARG A 28 3.07 -1.09 17.88
CA ARG A 28 3.14 -2.41 18.48
C ARG A 28 3.26 -2.34 19.99
N VAL A 29 2.59 -3.27 20.64
CA VAL A 29 2.87 -3.66 22.03
C VAL A 29 3.86 -4.80 21.97
N SER A 30 5.05 -4.62 22.56
CA SER A 30 6.05 -5.68 22.60
C SER A 30 5.65 -6.81 23.56
N PRO A 31 6.22 -8.02 23.43
CA PRO A 31 6.00 -9.10 24.41
C PRO A 31 6.25 -8.66 25.86
N GLY A 32 7.28 -7.84 26.11
CA GLY A 32 7.56 -7.29 27.45
C GLY A 32 6.54 -6.24 27.93
N MET A 33 5.88 -5.53 27.01
CA MET A 33 4.74 -4.66 27.35
C MET A 33 3.48 -5.49 27.63
N ALA A 34 3.21 -6.51 26.80
CA ALA A 34 2.07 -7.41 26.99
C ALA A 34 2.16 -8.18 28.31
N ALA A 35 3.35 -8.64 28.70
CA ALA A 35 3.59 -9.27 30.00
C ALA A 35 3.29 -8.36 31.20
N ARG A 36 3.31 -7.03 31.00
CA ARG A 36 2.91 -6.02 31.99
C ARG A 36 1.43 -5.63 31.93
N GLY A 37 0.65 -6.33 31.09
CA GLY A 37 -0.79 -6.09 30.94
C GLY A 37 -1.16 -4.98 29.96
N ILE A 38 -0.19 -4.41 29.23
CA ILE A 38 -0.48 -3.43 28.17
C ILE A 38 -1.11 -4.17 26.99
N LYS A 39 -2.25 -3.69 26.50
CA LYS A 39 -2.96 -4.27 25.37
C LYS A 39 -2.77 -3.41 24.12
N PRO A 40 -2.70 -4.01 22.91
CA PRO A 40 -2.68 -3.23 21.67
C PRO A 40 -4.01 -2.50 21.49
N ASP A 41 -3.93 -1.25 21.08
CA ASP A 41 -5.09 -0.45 20.74
C ASP A 41 -5.58 -0.81 19.32
N PRO A 42 -6.84 -1.25 19.14
CA PRO A 42 -7.39 -1.56 17.81
C PRO A 42 -7.28 -0.41 16.81
N TYR A 43 -7.46 0.85 17.24
CA TYR A 43 -7.31 2.02 16.38
C TYR A 43 -5.87 2.14 15.86
N HIS A 44 -4.89 1.99 16.75
CA HIS A 44 -3.47 2.05 16.39
C HIS A 44 -3.07 0.92 15.43
N VAL A 45 -3.51 -0.30 15.73
CA VAL A 45 -3.23 -1.47 14.89
C VAL A 45 -3.83 -1.26 13.50
N TRP A 46 -5.12 -0.97 13.41
CA TRP A 46 -5.81 -0.74 12.14
C TRP A 46 -5.20 0.41 11.32
N LEU A 47 -4.94 1.56 11.96
CA LEU A 47 -4.34 2.72 11.30
C LEU A 47 -2.98 2.37 10.68
N SER A 48 -2.13 1.66 11.44
CA SER A 48 -0.83 1.21 10.95
C SER A 48 -0.93 0.24 9.78
N GLU A 49 -1.87 -0.72 9.85
CA GLU A 49 -2.09 -1.71 8.78
C GLU A 49 -2.54 -1.02 7.48
N VAL A 50 -3.41 -0.01 7.55
CA VAL A 50 -3.83 0.76 6.38
C VAL A 50 -2.65 1.56 5.80
N MET A 51 -1.84 2.19 6.65
CA MET A 51 -0.66 2.95 6.22
C MET A 51 0.41 2.06 5.57
N LEU A 52 0.62 0.84 6.07
CA LEU A 52 1.63 -0.11 5.59
C LEU A 52 1.27 -0.78 4.26
N GLN A 53 0.04 -0.63 3.77
CA GLN A 53 -0.35 -1.12 2.45
C GLN A 53 0.49 -0.45 1.34
N GLN A 54 1.43 -1.21 0.76
CA GLN A 54 2.35 -0.72 -0.29
C GLN A 54 3.22 0.47 0.15
N THR A 55 3.42 0.66 1.46
CA THR A 55 4.32 1.67 2.03
C THR A 55 5.35 0.98 2.93
N THR A 56 6.58 1.49 2.97
CA THR A 56 7.61 0.95 3.86
C THR A 56 7.40 1.37 5.31
N VAL A 57 7.84 0.54 6.25
CA VAL A 57 7.80 0.84 7.70
C VAL A 57 8.46 2.19 8.02
N GLN A 58 9.62 2.48 7.41
CA GLN A 58 10.36 3.72 7.69
C GLN A 58 9.58 4.98 7.25
N ALA A 59 8.88 4.90 6.11
CA ALA A 59 8.03 5.99 5.67
C ALA A 59 6.79 6.15 6.55
N VAL A 60 6.22 5.06 7.09
CA VAL A 60 4.99 5.10 7.90
C VAL A 60 5.22 5.70 9.29
N LYS A 61 6.35 5.41 9.95
CA LYS A 61 6.63 5.87 11.33
C LYS A 61 6.27 7.34 11.62
N PRO A 62 6.82 8.34 10.89
CA PRO A 62 6.53 9.74 11.18
C PRO A 62 5.08 10.14 10.84
N TYR A 63 4.42 9.46 9.91
CA TYR A 63 3.00 9.72 9.60
C TYR A 63 2.09 9.19 10.70
N PHE A 64 2.36 7.97 11.18
CA PHE A 64 1.60 7.36 12.26
C PHE A 64 1.62 8.25 13.53
N GLU A 65 2.81 8.71 13.92
CA GLU A 65 2.96 9.62 15.07
C GLU A 65 2.20 10.93 14.90
N LYS A 66 2.30 11.59 13.72
CA LYS A 66 1.56 12.83 13.42
C LYS A 66 0.05 12.63 13.40
N PHE A 67 -0.42 11.48 12.89
CA PHE A 67 -1.85 11.16 12.88
C PHE A 67 -2.38 11.02 14.30
N LEU A 68 -1.71 10.26 15.16
CA LEU A 68 -2.14 10.08 16.54
C LEU A 68 -2.00 11.36 17.38
N GLN A 69 -1.04 12.23 17.08
CA GLN A 69 -0.96 13.54 17.74
C GLN A 69 -2.18 14.42 17.40
N ARG A 70 -2.70 14.32 16.17
CA ARG A 70 -3.81 15.15 15.70
C ARG A 70 -5.19 14.54 15.99
N TRP A 71 -5.28 13.23 15.91
CA TRP A 71 -6.49 12.43 16.13
C TRP A 71 -6.15 11.23 17.02
N PRO A 72 -6.04 11.46 18.34
CA PRO A 72 -5.68 10.41 19.31
C PRO A 72 -6.64 9.23 19.33
N GLU A 73 -7.94 9.47 19.14
CA GLU A 73 -8.96 8.42 19.09
C GLU A 73 -9.56 8.27 17.68
N VAL A 74 -10.17 7.12 17.41
CA VAL A 74 -10.88 6.88 16.13
C VAL A 74 -12.05 7.85 15.94
N THR A 75 -12.68 8.30 17.03
CA THR A 75 -13.75 9.30 17.07
C THR A 75 -13.25 10.68 16.66
N ASP A 76 -12.03 11.07 17.06
CA ASP A 76 -11.39 12.31 16.60
C ASP A 76 -11.12 12.28 15.10
N LEU A 77 -10.61 11.14 14.60
CA LEU A 77 -10.39 10.93 13.17
C LEU A 77 -11.71 10.94 12.40
N ALA A 78 -12.77 10.37 12.99
CA ALA A 78 -14.11 10.37 12.43
C ALA A 78 -14.73 11.77 12.37
N ALA A 79 -14.46 12.64 13.34
CA ALA A 79 -14.94 14.02 13.38
C ALA A 79 -14.15 14.98 12.48
N ALA A 80 -12.96 14.57 12.01
CA ALA A 80 -12.09 15.40 11.20
C ALA A 80 -12.71 15.78 9.83
N GLU A 81 -12.40 16.97 9.34
CA GLU A 81 -12.72 17.35 7.96
C GLU A 81 -11.94 16.49 6.95
N ASN A 82 -12.60 16.11 5.85
CA ASN A 82 -12.01 15.27 4.82
C ASN A 82 -10.69 15.85 4.27
N ASP A 83 -10.65 17.16 4.02
CA ASP A 83 -9.47 17.84 3.50
C ASP A 83 -8.30 17.83 4.48
N ALA A 84 -8.59 17.91 5.79
CA ALA A 84 -7.56 17.80 6.82
C ALA A 84 -6.91 16.40 6.83
N VAL A 85 -7.71 15.34 6.68
CA VAL A 85 -7.21 13.95 6.59
C VAL A 85 -6.41 13.73 5.31
N MET A 86 -6.89 14.24 4.16
CA MET A 86 -6.14 14.15 2.89
C MET A 86 -4.81 14.89 2.97
N ALA A 87 -4.78 16.08 3.58
CA ALA A 87 -3.56 16.85 3.78
C ALA A 87 -2.55 16.12 4.68
N ALA A 88 -3.01 15.52 5.78
CA ALA A 88 -2.16 14.73 6.66
C ALA A 88 -1.61 13.46 5.97
N TRP A 89 -2.38 12.86 5.04
CA TRP A 89 -1.97 11.69 4.27
C TRP A 89 -1.03 12.02 3.09
N ALA A 90 -0.88 13.30 2.75
CA ALA A 90 -0.11 13.72 1.58
C ALA A 90 1.34 13.19 1.64
N GLY A 91 1.77 12.52 0.57
CA GLY A 91 3.08 11.88 0.47
C GLY A 91 3.10 10.36 0.77
N LEU A 92 2.09 9.78 1.44
CA LEU A 92 1.99 8.32 1.61
C LEU A 92 1.52 7.58 0.36
N GLY A 93 0.98 8.30 -0.63
CA GLY A 93 0.44 7.72 -1.86
C GLY A 93 -0.86 6.93 -1.66
N TYR A 94 -1.47 6.50 -2.78
CA TYR A 94 -2.75 5.75 -2.79
C TYR A 94 -3.85 6.43 -1.94
N TYR A 95 -4.26 7.65 -2.30
CA TYR A 95 -5.25 8.46 -1.57
C TYR A 95 -6.61 7.78 -1.36
N ALA A 96 -6.95 6.76 -2.17
CA ALA A 96 -8.12 5.93 -1.91
C ALA A 96 -8.07 5.27 -0.51
N ARG A 97 -6.88 4.95 0.01
CA ARG A 97 -6.69 4.45 1.37
C ARG A 97 -7.09 5.48 2.40
N ALA A 98 -6.67 6.74 2.25
CA ALA A 98 -7.07 7.82 3.16
C ALA A 98 -8.58 8.02 3.18
N ARG A 99 -9.22 7.98 2.00
CA ARG A 99 -10.69 8.13 1.89
C ARG A 99 -11.42 6.98 2.57
N ASN A 100 -10.97 5.74 2.34
CA ASN A 100 -11.57 4.57 3.00
C ASN A 100 -11.26 4.54 4.50
N LEU A 101 -10.07 4.98 4.92
CA LEU A 101 -9.70 5.15 6.33
C LEU A 101 -10.72 6.06 7.03
N LYS A 102 -10.99 7.23 6.45
CA LYS A 102 -11.96 8.19 7.02
C LYS A 102 -13.37 7.60 7.10
N LYS A 103 -13.87 7.00 6.01
CA LYS A 103 -15.18 6.33 5.98
C LYS A 103 -15.29 5.22 7.03
N CYS A 104 -14.22 4.45 7.22
CA CYS A 104 -14.17 3.41 8.24
C CYS A 104 -14.21 4.00 9.66
N ALA A 105 -13.44 5.07 9.93
CA ALA A 105 -13.47 5.74 11.22
C ALA A 105 -14.88 6.28 11.54
N GLU A 106 -15.54 6.88 10.55
CA GLU A 106 -16.95 7.33 10.66
C GLU A 106 -17.90 6.17 10.98
N ALA A 107 -17.76 5.04 10.29
CA ALA A 107 -18.57 3.84 10.55
C ALA A 107 -18.33 3.31 11.97
N VAL A 108 -17.07 3.21 12.42
CA VAL A 108 -16.74 2.77 13.79
C VAL A 108 -17.33 3.71 14.84
N ALA A 109 -17.22 5.03 14.64
CA ALA A 109 -17.78 6.01 15.57
C ALA A 109 -19.30 5.94 15.63
N LYS A 110 -19.97 5.88 14.46
CA LYS A 110 -21.43 5.95 14.36
C LYS A 110 -22.15 4.63 14.66
N GLU A 111 -21.64 3.51 14.13
CA GLU A 111 -22.33 2.22 14.14
C GLU A 111 -21.85 1.33 15.31
N HIS A 112 -20.66 1.58 15.84
CA HIS A 112 -20.03 0.78 16.89
C HIS A 112 -19.61 1.59 18.13
N GLY A 113 -20.07 2.84 18.25
CA GLY A 113 -19.82 3.67 19.44
C GLY A 113 -18.35 3.99 19.70
N GLY A 114 -17.52 4.04 18.65
CA GLY A 114 -16.09 4.30 18.75
C GLY A 114 -15.23 3.06 19.07
N ALA A 115 -15.83 1.87 19.17
CA ALA A 115 -15.10 0.62 19.40
C ALA A 115 -15.06 -0.23 18.12
N PHE A 116 -13.89 -0.73 17.74
CA PHE A 116 -13.79 -1.70 16.65
C PHE A 116 -14.47 -3.02 17.05
N PRO A 117 -15.21 -3.68 16.14
CA PRO A 117 -15.63 -5.07 16.33
C PRO A 117 -14.43 -5.98 16.55
N ASP A 118 -14.60 -7.00 17.39
CA ASP A 118 -13.52 -7.91 17.77
C ASP A 118 -13.55 -9.26 17.03
N THR A 119 -14.43 -9.40 16.04
CA THR A 119 -14.55 -10.57 15.15
C THR A 119 -14.08 -10.25 13.74
N GLU A 120 -13.58 -11.25 13.01
CA GLU A 120 -13.17 -11.06 11.62
C GLU A 120 -14.36 -10.61 10.75
N GLU A 121 -15.55 -11.19 10.96
CA GLU A 121 -16.77 -10.83 10.23
C GLU A 121 -17.17 -9.38 10.47
N GLY A 122 -17.16 -8.92 11.73
CA GLY A 122 -17.50 -7.55 12.07
C GLY A 122 -16.46 -6.54 11.58
N LEU A 123 -15.18 -6.91 11.60
CA LEU A 123 -14.13 -6.07 11.02
C LEU A 123 -14.30 -5.96 9.50
N LYS A 124 -14.63 -7.06 8.81
CA LYS A 124 -14.83 -7.07 7.34
C LYS A 124 -16.05 -6.29 6.87
N SER A 125 -17.06 -6.06 7.73
CA SER A 125 -18.20 -5.23 7.34
C SER A 125 -17.85 -3.75 7.30
N LEU A 126 -16.72 -3.33 7.88
CA LEU A 126 -16.29 -1.94 7.87
C LEU A 126 -15.70 -1.51 6.51
N PRO A 127 -15.95 -0.27 6.07
CA PRO A 127 -15.42 0.25 4.80
C PRO A 127 -13.90 0.11 4.66
N GLY A 128 -13.43 -0.52 3.58
CA GLY A 128 -12.00 -0.59 3.28
C GLY A 128 -11.20 -1.61 4.10
N ILE A 129 -11.84 -2.39 4.97
CA ILE A 129 -11.22 -3.54 5.65
C ILE A 129 -11.46 -4.80 4.81
N GLY A 130 -10.38 -5.35 4.25
CA GLY A 130 -10.39 -6.63 3.54
C GLY A 130 -10.01 -7.81 4.44
N ASP A 131 -10.01 -9.02 3.88
CA ASP A 131 -9.68 -10.27 4.60
C ASP A 131 -8.38 -10.20 5.41
N TYR A 132 -7.32 -9.64 4.81
CA TYR A 132 -6.03 -9.48 5.47
C TYR A 132 -6.12 -8.57 6.70
N THR A 133 -6.65 -7.35 6.53
CA THR A 133 -6.72 -6.35 7.60
C THR A 133 -7.62 -6.82 8.73
N ALA A 134 -8.74 -7.48 8.41
CA ALA A 134 -9.63 -8.03 9.42
C ALA A 134 -8.94 -9.11 10.26
N ALA A 135 -8.29 -10.09 9.62
CA ALA A 135 -7.54 -11.13 10.32
C ALA A 135 -6.40 -10.52 11.16
N ALA A 136 -5.66 -9.55 10.62
CA ALA A 136 -4.57 -8.88 11.31
C ALA A 136 -5.05 -8.14 12.56
N VAL A 137 -6.10 -7.32 12.45
CA VAL A 137 -6.66 -6.58 13.60
C VAL A 137 -7.28 -7.55 14.62
N ALA A 138 -8.03 -8.57 14.18
CA ALA A 138 -8.60 -9.58 15.06
C ALA A 138 -7.53 -10.33 15.87
N ALA A 139 -6.44 -10.77 15.22
CA ALA A 139 -5.35 -11.44 15.88
C ALA A 139 -4.55 -10.51 16.80
N ILE A 140 -4.15 -9.35 16.30
CA ILE A 140 -3.20 -8.48 17.00
C ILE A 140 -3.90 -7.71 18.12
N ALA A 141 -5.00 -7.01 17.82
CA ALA A 141 -5.65 -6.14 18.80
C ALA A 141 -6.55 -6.90 19.77
N PHE A 142 -7.22 -7.95 19.29
CA PHE A 142 -8.23 -8.67 20.05
C PHE A 142 -7.82 -10.08 20.45
N ASN A 143 -6.61 -10.51 20.08
CA ASN A 143 -6.06 -11.82 20.40
C ASN A 143 -6.98 -12.99 19.95
N ARG A 144 -7.69 -12.82 18.84
CA ARG A 144 -8.49 -13.88 18.20
C ARG A 144 -7.60 -14.81 17.39
N GLN A 145 -7.94 -16.09 17.34
CA GLN A 145 -7.18 -17.09 16.58
C GLN A 145 -7.48 -16.96 15.07
N ALA A 146 -6.90 -15.94 14.43
CA ALA A 146 -7.09 -15.63 13.02
C ALA A 146 -5.86 -16.00 12.17
N ALA A 147 -6.09 -16.46 10.95
CA ALA A 147 -5.03 -16.83 10.00
C ALA A 147 -4.58 -15.61 9.18
N VAL A 148 -3.61 -14.86 9.69
CA VAL A 148 -3.09 -13.64 9.04
C VAL A 148 -2.11 -14.01 7.93
N MET A 149 -2.38 -13.54 6.71
CA MET A 149 -1.58 -13.89 5.52
C MET A 149 -1.27 -12.67 4.66
N ASP A 150 -0.08 -12.10 4.83
CA ASP A 150 0.52 -11.11 3.92
C ASP A 150 1.54 -11.78 2.97
N GLY A 151 2.17 -11.00 2.10
CA GLY A 151 3.20 -11.52 1.19
C GLY A 151 4.47 -12.05 1.90
N ASN A 152 4.71 -11.68 3.16
CA ASN A 152 5.80 -12.24 3.97
C ASN A 152 5.41 -13.63 4.47
N VAL A 153 4.22 -13.77 5.04
CA VAL A 153 3.67 -15.05 5.51
C VAL A 153 3.50 -16.03 4.35
N GLU A 154 2.96 -15.60 3.21
CA GLU A 154 2.84 -16.43 1.99
C GLU A 154 4.20 -17.06 1.62
N ARG A 155 5.26 -16.25 1.64
CA ARG A 155 6.62 -16.72 1.34
C ARG A 155 7.14 -17.69 2.39
N VAL A 156 7.01 -17.36 3.68
CA VAL A 156 7.45 -18.24 4.77
C VAL A 156 6.77 -19.60 4.68
N ILE A 157 5.44 -19.62 4.52
CA ILE A 157 4.63 -20.84 4.48
C ILE A 157 4.89 -21.64 3.21
N SER A 158 5.04 -20.98 2.06
CA SER A 158 5.40 -21.66 0.81
C SER A 158 6.71 -22.43 0.93
N ARG A 159 7.70 -21.87 1.65
CA ARG A 159 9.01 -22.51 1.89
C ARG A 159 8.93 -23.57 2.98
N LEU A 160 8.18 -23.31 4.05
CA LEU A 160 8.06 -24.21 5.18
C LEU A 160 7.49 -25.57 4.75
N TYR A 161 6.51 -25.56 3.84
CA TYR A 161 5.81 -26.75 3.35
C TYR A 161 6.07 -27.05 1.86
N ALA A 162 7.15 -26.49 1.28
CA ALA A 162 7.53 -26.67 -0.13
C ALA A 162 6.34 -26.64 -1.12
N ILE A 163 5.46 -25.63 -1.00
CA ILE A 163 4.23 -25.55 -1.80
C ILE A 163 4.58 -25.13 -3.23
N GLU A 164 4.57 -26.10 -4.14
CA GLU A 164 4.94 -25.92 -5.56
C GLU A 164 3.81 -25.31 -6.41
N THR A 165 2.57 -25.36 -5.92
CA THR A 165 1.43 -24.75 -6.60
C THR A 165 1.71 -23.25 -6.83
N PRO A 166 1.61 -22.76 -8.08
CA PRO A 166 1.88 -21.35 -8.35
C PRO A 166 0.86 -20.39 -7.70
N LEU A 167 1.32 -19.24 -7.23
CA LEU A 167 0.43 -18.15 -6.83
C LEU A 167 -0.35 -17.60 -8.05
N PRO A 168 -1.64 -17.24 -7.88
CA PRO A 168 -2.39 -17.16 -6.61
C PRO A 168 -3.12 -18.45 -6.20
N ALA A 169 -3.07 -19.53 -7.00
CA ALA A 169 -3.83 -20.75 -6.77
C ALA A 169 -3.46 -21.46 -5.44
N ALA A 170 -2.25 -21.23 -4.93
CA ALA A 170 -1.80 -21.80 -3.67
C ALA A 170 -2.33 -21.11 -2.40
N LYS A 171 -2.94 -19.91 -2.51
CA LYS A 171 -3.35 -19.13 -1.34
C LYS A 171 -4.30 -19.88 -0.39
N PRO A 172 -5.31 -20.64 -0.84
CA PRO A 172 -6.18 -21.41 0.05
C PRO A 172 -5.41 -22.43 0.89
N ALA A 173 -4.57 -23.25 0.25
CA ALA A 173 -3.73 -24.24 0.94
C ALA A 173 -2.74 -23.59 1.91
N MET A 174 -2.14 -22.45 1.55
CA MET A 174 -1.28 -21.68 2.45
C MET A 174 -2.06 -21.19 3.68
N LYS A 175 -3.28 -20.67 3.49
CA LYS A 175 -4.13 -20.18 4.59
C LYS A 175 -4.50 -21.31 5.55
N GLU A 176 -4.80 -22.51 5.05
CA GLU A 176 -5.04 -23.70 5.88
C GLU A 176 -3.81 -24.04 6.74
N LYS A 177 -2.60 -24.02 6.16
CA LYS A 177 -1.36 -24.25 6.92
C LYS A 177 -1.09 -23.18 7.96
N VAL A 178 -1.36 -21.91 7.65
CA VAL A 178 -1.28 -20.83 8.65
C VAL A 178 -2.27 -21.09 9.78
N ALA A 179 -3.54 -21.39 9.47
CA ALA A 179 -4.57 -21.63 10.47
C ALA A 179 -4.20 -22.77 11.43
N LEU A 180 -3.64 -23.87 10.91
CA LEU A 180 -3.16 -24.99 11.72
C LEU A 180 -1.96 -24.63 12.61
N LEU A 181 -1.10 -23.72 12.15
CA LEU A 181 0.05 -23.23 12.91
C LEU A 181 -0.30 -22.15 13.93
N THR A 182 -1.36 -21.37 13.68
CA THR A 182 -1.77 -20.27 14.54
C THR A 182 -2.16 -20.82 15.91
N PRO A 183 -1.42 -20.47 16.98
CA PRO A 183 -1.70 -21.00 18.31
C PRO A 183 -2.94 -20.35 18.92
N ALA A 184 -3.64 -21.08 19.79
CA ALA A 184 -4.74 -20.52 20.58
C ALA A 184 -4.24 -19.45 21.57
N ALA A 185 -3.02 -19.63 22.10
CA ALA A 185 -2.36 -18.65 22.95
C ALA A 185 -1.45 -17.73 22.12
N ARG A 186 -1.57 -16.41 22.34
CA ARG A 186 -0.78 -15.37 21.66
C ARG A 186 -0.88 -15.39 20.11
N PRO A 187 -2.06 -15.57 19.48
CA PRO A 187 -2.18 -15.53 18.02
C PRO A 187 -1.71 -14.21 17.40
N GLY A 188 -1.89 -13.08 18.10
CA GLY A 188 -1.39 -11.77 17.66
C GLY A 188 0.14 -11.71 17.54
N ASP A 189 0.84 -12.20 18.56
CA ASP A 189 2.31 -12.28 18.53
C ASP A 189 2.79 -13.25 17.45
N PHE A 190 2.09 -14.37 17.27
CA PHE A 190 2.42 -15.32 16.19
C PHE A 190 2.30 -14.66 14.82
N ALA A 191 1.23 -13.91 14.57
CA ALA A 191 1.04 -13.17 13.31
C ALA A 191 2.18 -12.17 13.08
N GLN A 192 2.51 -11.35 14.10
CA GLN A 192 3.61 -10.39 14.00
C GLN A 192 4.98 -11.07 13.84
N ALA A 193 5.20 -12.20 14.50
CA ALA A 193 6.42 -12.98 14.38
C ALA A 193 6.59 -13.57 12.98
N MET A 194 5.52 -14.06 12.35
CA MET A 194 5.55 -14.54 10.97
C MET A 194 5.92 -13.42 9.98
N MET A 195 5.35 -12.22 10.18
CA MET A 195 5.69 -11.03 9.37
C MET A 195 7.15 -10.63 9.58
N ASP A 196 7.63 -10.57 10.83
CA ASP A 196 9.00 -10.19 11.16
C ASP A 196 10.02 -11.21 10.65
N LEU A 197 9.69 -12.50 10.74
CA LEU A 197 10.50 -13.58 10.18
C LEU A 197 10.64 -13.41 8.67
N GLY A 198 9.53 -13.21 7.95
CA GLY A 198 9.58 -12.99 6.51
C GLY A 198 10.31 -11.72 6.12
N ALA A 199 10.17 -10.65 6.91
CA ALA A 199 10.82 -9.36 6.63
C ALA A 199 12.34 -9.38 6.87
N THR A 200 12.84 -10.15 7.83
CA THR A 200 14.24 -10.06 8.29
C THR A 200 15.10 -11.30 8.06
N ILE A 201 14.51 -12.50 8.13
CA ILE A 201 15.25 -13.77 8.02
C ILE A 201 14.90 -14.51 6.73
N CYS A 202 13.61 -14.80 6.53
CA CYS A 202 13.10 -15.51 5.36
C CYS A 202 12.81 -14.53 4.21
N THR A 203 13.82 -13.76 3.82
CA THR A 203 13.74 -12.70 2.81
C THR A 203 13.56 -13.26 1.40
N PRO A 204 13.08 -12.45 0.42
CA PRO A 204 12.87 -12.92 -0.96
C PRO A 204 14.13 -13.50 -1.62
N LYS A 205 15.30 -12.89 -1.34
CA LYS A 205 16.61 -13.33 -1.83
C LYS A 205 17.57 -13.47 -0.66
N ARG A 206 18.44 -14.47 -0.72
CA ARG A 206 19.45 -14.83 0.29
C ARG A 206 18.86 -14.92 1.70
N PRO A 207 17.86 -15.80 1.93
CA PRO A 207 17.29 -15.97 3.27
C PRO A 207 18.37 -16.47 4.25
N ALA A 208 18.37 -15.93 5.47
CA ALA A 208 19.31 -16.29 6.52
C ALA A 208 18.89 -17.61 7.21
N CYS A 209 18.80 -18.70 6.45
CA CYS A 209 18.24 -19.98 6.90
C CYS A 209 18.96 -20.60 8.11
N SER A 210 20.21 -20.23 8.39
CA SER A 210 20.95 -20.67 9.59
C SER A 210 20.40 -20.08 10.89
N LEU A 211 19.75 -18.91 10.81
CA LEU A 211 19.17 -18.18 11.95
C LEU A 211 17.65 -18.41 12.08
N CYS A 212 17.05 -19.17 11.16
CA CYS A 212 15.60 -19.34 11.09
C CYS A 212 15.08 -20.28 12.20
N PRO A 213 14.08 -19.87 13.00
CA PRO A 213 13.46 -20.74 14.02
C PRO A 213 12.76 -21.97 13.43
N PHE A 214 12.39 -21.94 12.14
CA PHE A 214 11.81 -23.08 11.43
C PHE A 214 12.82 -23.92 10.66
N ARG A 215 14.13 -23.67 10.79
CA ARG A 215 15.17 -24.29 9.96
C ARG A 215 14.99 -25.81 9.82
N GLY A 216 14.87 -26.53 10.93
CA GLY A 216 14.80 -27.99 10.89
C GLY A 216 13.46 -28.57 10.46
N ALA A 217 12.40 -27.76 10.39
CA ALA A 217 11.10 -28.16 9.89
C ALA A 217 10.84 -27.68 8.44
N CYS A 218 11.71 -26.85 7.87
CA CYS A 218 11.51 -26.25 6.55
C CYS A 218 11.77 -27.24 5.42
N GLU A 219 10.71 -27.66 4.74
CA GLU A 219 10.77 -28.62 3.64
C GLU A 219 11.53 -28.08 2.43
N ALA A 220 11.33 -26.80 2.06
CA ALA A 220 12.08 -26.22 0.95
C ALA A 220 13.58 -26.22 1.20
N LEU A 221 14.03 -26.07 2.44
CA LEU A 221 15.46 -26.15 2.79
C LEU A 221 15.99 -27.60 2.76
N LYS A 222 15.15 -28.59 3.10
CA LYS A 222 15.52 -30.01 3.06
C LYS A 222 15.59 -30.55 1.63
N LEU A 223 14.67 -30.12 0.77
CA LEU A 223 14.40 -30.75 -0.53
C LEU A 223 14.86 -29.92 -1.72
N SER A 224 15.06 -28.60 -1.57
CA SER A 224 15.26 -27.69 -2.71
C SER A 224 16.00 -26.39 -2.31
N ASP A 225 15.95 -25.38 -3.17
CA ASP A 225 16.37 -24.01 -2.87
C ASP A 225 15.15 -23.18 -2.41
N PRO A 226 15.14 -22.64 -1.17
CA PRO A 226 14.08 -21.75 -0.69
C PRO A 226 13.81 -20.53 -1.59
N GLU A 227 14.78 -20.05 -2.38
CA GLU A 227 14.57 -18.93 -3.31
C GLU A 227 13.64 -19.26 -4.49
N LEU A 228 13.40 -20.55 -4.78
CA LEU A 228 12.42 -20.99 -5.78
C LEU A 228 10.96 -20.82 -5.30
N PHE A 229 10.76 -20.52 -4.02
CA PHE A 229 9.45 -20.33 -3.40
C PHE A 229 9.22 -18.87 -2.95
N PRO A 230 7.99 -18.34 -3.09
CA PRO A 230 6.81 -19.02 -3.64
C PRO A 230 6.90 -19.15 -5.16
N VAL A 231 6.37 -20.25 -5.69
CA VAL A 231 6.26 -20.45 -7.13
C VAL A 231 5.30 -19.39 -7.69
N LYS A 232 5.74 -18.67 -8.71
CA LYS A 232 4.94 -17.63 -9.38
C LYS A 232 4.39 -18.20 -10.67
N ALA A 233 3.10 -17.97 -10.94
CA ALA A 233 2.55 -18.27 -12.25
C ALA A 233 3.35 -17.54 -13.33
N ALA A 234 3.42 -18.15 -14.52
CA ALA A 234 4.02 -17.52 -15.69
C ALA A 234 3.39 -16.13 -15.90
N LYS A 235 4.24 -15.11 -16.08
CA LYS A 235 3.77 -13.75 -16.31
C LYS A 235 3.00 -13.73 -17.63
N LYS A 236 1.71 -13.39 -17.59
CA LYS A 236 0.99 -12.98 -18.78
C LYS A 236 1.62 -11.70 -19.32
N GLU A 237 1.62 -11.56 -20.64
CA GLU A 237 2.05 -10.33 -21.28
C GLU A 237 1.22 -9.16 -20.75
N LYS A 238 1.89 -8.09 -20.32
CA LYS A 238 1.19 -6.93 -19.77
C LYS A 238 0.55 -6.17 -20.94
N PRO A 239 -0.76 -5.86 -20.87
CA PRO A 239 -1.36 -5.04 -21.90
C PRO A 239 -0.68 -3.67 -21.93
N VAL A 240 -0.38 -3.21 -23.14
CA VAL A 240 0.02 -1.82 -23.40
C VAL A 240 -1.25 -1.02 -23.65
N ARG A 241 -1.33 0.15 -23.03
CA ARG A 241 -2.38 1.14 -23.21
C ARG A 241 -1.81 2.44 -23.71
N TYR A 242 -2.61 3.16 -24.48
CA TYR A 242 -2.23 4.42 -25.10
C TYR A 242 -3.10 5.57 -24.62
N GLY A 243 -2.57 6.80 -24.75
CA GLY A 243 -3.32 8.01 -24.51
C GLY A 243 -2.47 9.26 -24.74
N ALA A 244 -3.02 10.43 -24.48
CA ALA A 244 -2.32 11.70 -24.53
C ALA A 244 -2.51 12.52 -23.25
N ALA A 245 -1.52 13.39 -22.99
CA ALA A 245 -1.56 14.43 -21.97
C ALA A 245 -1.24 15.79 -22.59
N PHE A 246 -2.02 16.80 -22.21
CA PHE A 246 -2.01 18.13 -22.82
C PHE A 246 -1.59 19.19 -21.79
N VAL A 247 -0.39 19.75 -21.96
CA VAL A 247 0.20 20.76 -21.08
C VAL A 247 0.07 22.14 -21.72
N ALA A 248 -0.99 22.86 -21.38
CA ALA A 248 -1.14 24.27 -21.75
C ALA A 248 -0.40 25.16 -20.76
N VAL A 249 0.31 26.17 -21.24
CA VAL A 249 1.10 27.10 -20.42
C VAL A 249 0.76 28.54 -20.79
N THR A 250 0.41 29.37 -19.81
CA THR A 250 0.22 30.82 -20.01
C THR A 250 1.56 31.56 -20.10
N GLY A 251 1.53 32.81 -20.58
CA GLY A 251 2.70 33.69 -20.54
C GLY A 251 3.27 33.90 -19.13
N ASP A 252 2.41 33.86 -18.11
CA ASP A 252 2.78 34.01 -16.69
C ASP A 252 3.28 32.69 -16.04
N GLY A 253 3.40 31.61 -16.82
CA GLY A 253 3.94 30.34 -16.34
C GLY A 253 2.97 29.52 -15.49
N GLU A 254 1.66 29.64 -15.73
CA GLU A 254 0.64 28.77 -15.14
C GLU A 254 0.25 27.66 -16.11
N ILE A 255 -0.11 26.49 -15.57
CA ILE A 255 -0.59 25.34 -16.34
C ILE A 255 -2.02 24.97 -15.99
N LEU A 256 -2.76 24.47 -16.97
CA LEU A 256 -4.10 23.94 -16.74
C LEU A 256 -4.01 22.57 -16.07
N LEU A 257 -4.55 22.49 -14.86
CA LEU A 257 -4.74 21.26 -14.11
C LEU A 257 -6.23 20.99 -13.94
N ARG A 258 -6.59 19.73 -13.76
CA ARG A 258 -7.93 19.31 -13.34
C ARG A 258 -7.84 18.18 -12.32
N ARG A 259 -8.94 17.94 -11.62
CA ARG A 259 -9.06 16.82 -10.70
C ARG A 259 -9.72 15.65 -11.41
N ARG A 260 -9.09 14.47 -11.37
CA ARG A 260 -9.72 13.24 -11.84
C ARG A 260 -10.93 12.92 -10.98
N ILE A 261 -11.97 12.32 -11.57
CA ILE A 261 -13.12 11.77 -10.83
C ILE A 261 -12.65 10.91 -9.65
N ASP A 262 -13.41 10.87 -8.55
CA ASP A 262 -12.93 10.25 -7.30
C ASP A 262 -12.77 8.71 -7.37
N SER A 263 -13.43 8.07 -8.34
CA SER A 263 -13.42 6.63 -8.55
C SER A 263 -12.45 6.19 -9.65
N GLY A 264 -12.04 4.93 -9.62
CA GLY A 264 -11.18 4.34 -10.65
C GLY A 264 -9.70 4.72 -10.54
N LEU A 265 -9.00 4.61 -11.67
CA LEU A 265 -7.54 4.74 -11.74
C LEU A 265 -7.10 6.17 -11.44
N LEU A 266 -6.24 6.32 -10.41
CA LEU A 266 -5.75 7.61 -9.91
C LEU A 266 -6.90 8.56 -9.47
N GLY A 267 -8.00 7.99 -8.97
CA GLY A 267 -9.21 8.74 -8.66
C GLY A 267 -9.00 9.82 -7.59
N GLY A 268 -9.48 11.03 -7.88
CA GLY A 268 -9.35 12.23 -7.04
C GLY A 268 -7.97 12.89 -7.09
N MET A 269 -7.02 12.38 -7.89
CA MET A 269 -5.70 13.00 -8.05
C MET A 269 -5.72 14.12 -9.09
N THR A 270 -4.78 15.05 -8.97
CA THR A 270 -4.58 16.14 -9.92
C THR A 270 -3.93 15.60 -11.20
N GLU A 271 -4.34 16.13 -12.36
CA GLU A 271 -3.74 15.83 -13.65
C GLU A 271 -3.75 17.04 -14.58
N VAL A 272 -2.94 16.98 -15.63
CA VAL A 272 -3.20 17.76 -16.85
C VAL A 272 -4.31 17.08 -17.66
N PRO A 273 -5.05 17.79 -18.54
CA PRO A 273 -6.05 17.16 -19.39
C PRO A 273 -5.50 15.94 -20.15
N THR A 274 -6.26 14.84 -20.12
CA THR A 274 -5.92 13.57 -20.78
C THR A 274 -7.11 12.94 -21.52
N THR A 275 -6.83 11.96 -22.38
CA THR A 275 -7.79 11.30 -23.28
C THR A 275 -8.55 10.12 -22.66
N ALA A 276 -8.91 10.22 -21.37
CA ALA A 276 -9.75 9.25 -20.66
C ALA A 276 -9.26 7.78 -20.67
N TRP A 277 -7.96 7.56 -20.88
CA TRP A 277 -7.35 6.23 -20.82
C TRP A 277 -7.56 5.57 -19.45
N THR A 278 -7.65 4.24 -19.44
CA THR A 278 -7.77 3.42 -18.23
C THR A 278 -6.94 2.14 -18.36
N ALA A 279 -6.94 1.30 -17.32
CA ALA A 279 -6.35 -0.04 -17.43
C ALA A 279 -7.02 -0.93 -18.50
N ARG A 280 -8.23 -0.58 -18.95
CA ARG A 280 -9.05 -1.39 -19.87
C ARG A 280 -9.22 -0.77 -21.25
N ILE A 281 -9.08 0.54 -21.38
CA ILE A 281 -9.47 1.31 -22.56
C ILE A 281 -8.31 2.25 -22.93
N ASP A 282 -7.99 2.30 -24.21
CA ASP A 282 -7.05 3.27 -24.78
C ASP A 282 -7.70 4.65 -24.92
N GLY A 283 -6.90 5.69 -24.75
CA GLY A 283 -7.25 7.04 -25.12
C GLY A 283 -6.66 7.42 -26.48
N GLU A 284 -7.23 8.44 -27.10
CA GLU A 284 -6.68 9.07 -28.30
C GLU A 284 -5.25 9.61 -28.02
N THR A 285 -4.38 9.62 -29.03
CA THR A 285 -2.97 9.98 -28.85
C THR A 285 -2.55 11.24 -29.61
N SER A 286 -3.38 11.67 -30.56
CA SER A 286 -3.13 12.82 -31.42
C SER A 286 -3.56 14.14 -30.77
N ALA A 287 -3.08 15.26 -31.34
CA ALA A 287 -3.49 16.60 -30.95
C ALA A 287 -4.99 16.88 -31.15
N ALA A 288 -5.69 16.09 -31.97
CA ALA A 288 -7.11 16.26 -32.24
C ALA A 288 -7.99 16.05 -30.99
N ALA A 289 -7.49 15.34 -29.98
CA ALA A 289 -8.17 15.14 -28.71
C ALA A 289 -7.79 16.20 -27.65
N ALA A 290 -7.15 17.29 -28.05
CA ALA A 290 -6.84 18.38 -27.14
C ALA A 290 -8.11 18.98 -26.51
N PRO A 291 -8.02 19.48 -25.26
CA PRO A 291 -9.17 20.02 -24.55
C PRO A 291 -9.75 21.29 -25.17
N PHE A 292 -8.98 21.96 -26.04
CA PHE A 292 -9.38 23.17 -26.76
C PHE A 292 -8.44 23.41 -27.95
N GLU A 293 -8.87 24.28 -28.86
CA GLU A 293 -8.10 24.67 -30.04
C GLU A 293 -6.89 25.54 -29.65
N ALA A 294 -5.68 25.07 -30.00
CA ALA A 294 -4.42 25.81 -29.83
C ALA A 294 -3.32 25.19 -30.70
N ALA A 295 -2.18 25.86 -30.79
CA ALA A 295 -0.99 25.37 -31.51
C ALA A 295 -0.23 24.30 -30.68
N TRP A 296 -0.81 23.11 -30.57
CA TRP A 296 -0.23 21.98 -29.83
C TRP A 296 1.00 21.40 -30.53
N GLN A 297 2.11 21.31 -29.80
CA GLN A 297 3.40 20.76 -30.25
C GLN A 297 3.70 19.45 -29.53
N ALA A 298 4.20 18.45 -30.25
CA ALA A 298 4.58 17.18 -29.67
C ALA A 298 5.86 17.31 -28.82
N CYS A 299 5.84 16.71 -27.62
CA CYS A 299 6.96 16.70 -26.67
C CYS A 299 7.45 15.27 -26.36
N GLY A 300 7.17 14.32 -27.25
CA GLY A 300 7.57 12.91 -27.12
C GLY A 300 6.55 12.06 -26.36
N THR A 301 7.01 10.91 -25.86
CA THR A 301 6.16 9.90 -25.22
C THR A 301 6.73 9.51 -23.86
N VAL A 302 5.85 9.41 -22.86
CA VAL A 302 6.18 8.91 -21.52
C VAL A 302 5.65 7.49 -21.36
N THR A 303 6.52 6.57 -20.99
CA THR A 303 6.12 5.21 -20.57
C THR A 303 6.00 5.14 -19.04
N HIS A 304 4.86 4.65 -18.56
CA HIS A 304 4.59 4.44 -17.15
C HIS A 304 4.00 3.05 -16.90
N VAL A 305 4.63 2.28 -16.02
CA VAL A 305 4.21 0.90 -15.72
C VAL A 305 3.39 0.88 -14.44
N PHE A 306 2.12 0.51 -14.57
CA PHE A 306 1.28 0.13 -13.45
C PHE A 306 1.45 -1.38 -13.15
N THR A 307 0.94 -1.84 -12.01
CA THR A 307 0.97 -3.26 -11.64
C THR A 307 0.33 -4.14 -12.73
N HIS A 308 -0.77 -3.67 -13.33
CA HIS A 308 -1.63 -4.47 -14.21
C HIS A 308 -1.50 -4.13 -15.71
N PHE A 309 -0.86 -3.03 -16.09
CA PHE A 309 -0.69 -2.61 -17.48
C PHE A 309 0.45 -1.60 -17.64
N GLU A 310 0.93 -1.40 -18.87
CA GLU A 310 1.83 -0.32 -19.25
C GLU A 310 1.04 0.78 -19.94
N LEU A 311 1.27 2.04 -19.59
CA LEU A 311 0.73 3.21 -20.29
C LEU A 311 1.84 3.88 -21.11
N ARG A 312 1.55 4.16 -22.38
CA ARG A 312 2.36 5.01 -23.26
C ARG A 312 1.57 6.27 -23.57
N LEU A 313 2.09 7.40 -23.08
CA LEU A 313 1.38 8.67 -23.08
C LEU A 313 2.08 9.65 -24.02
N SER A 314 1.42 10.03 -25.11
CA SER A 314 1.87 11.11 -25.99
C SER A 314 1.74 12.45 -25.29
N ILE A 315 2.79 13.24 -25.28
CA ILE A 315 2.81 14.52 -24.57
C ILE A 315 2.69 15.65 -25.58
N TRP A 316 1.76 16.56 -25.33
CA TRP A 316 1.52 17.75 -26.14
C TRP A 316 1.64 19.00 -25.28
N ARG A 317 2.23 20.06 -25.84
CA ARG A 317 2.35 21.37 -25.19
C ARG A 317 1.79 22.47 -26.08
N ALA A 318 1.09 23.43 -25.49
CA ALA A 318 0.70 24.67 -26.16
C ALA A 318 1.03 25.87 -25.26
N ALA A 319 1.58 26.93 -25.85
CA ALA A 319 1.62 28.24 -25.21
C ALA A 319 0.30 28.96 -25.51
N ILE A 320 -0.34 29.54 -24.50
CA ILE A 320 -1.59 30.28 -24.67
C ILE A 320 -1.45 31.71 -24.13
N ALA A 321 -2.04 32.66 -24.85
CA ALA A 321 -1.99 34.08 -24.47
C ALA A 321 -2.94 34.41 -23.31
N THR A 322 -4.13 33.80 -23.30
CA THR A 322 -5.18 34.07 -22.31
C THR A 322 -5.67 32.76 -21.73
N LYS A 323 -5.91 32.73 -20.42
CA LYS A 323 -6.55 31.59 -19.74
C LYS A 323 -7.88 31.27 -20.40
N ILE A 324 -8.05 30.02 -20.80
CA ILE A 324 -9.29 29.52 -21.38
C ILE A 324 -10.15 28.96 -20.24
N GLY A 325 -11.46 29.21 -20.29
CA GLY A 325 -12.45 28.56 -19.43
C GLY A 325 -12.57 27.09 -19.79
N ALA A 326 -11.72 26.26 -19.21
CA ALA A 326 -11.73 24.81 -19.36
C ALA A 326 -12.05 24.15 -18.01
N ASP A 327 -12.49 22.89 -18.04
CA ASP A 327 -12.67 22.09 -16.83
C ASP A 327 -11.33 21.95 -16.08
N GLY A 328 -11.26 22.56 -14.89
CA GLY A 328 -10.04 22.62 -14.09
C GLY A 328 -9.73 24.00 -13.52
N TRP A 329 -8.45 24.19 -13.17
CA TRP A 329 -7.89 25.45 -12.68
C TRP A 329 -6.49 25.68 -13.25
N TRP A 330 -6.07 26.95 -13.23
CA TRP A 330 -4.72 27.35 -13.63
C TRP A 330 -3.82 27.39 -12.40
N GLU A 331 -2.68 26.71 -12.47
CA GLU A 331 -1.75 26.57 -11.36
C GLU A 331 -0.35 27.04 -11.77
N PRO A 332 0.30 27.93 -11.00
CA PRO A 332 1.70 28.29 -11.23
C PRO A 332 2.61 27.07 -11.25
N VAL A 333 3.51 26.99 -12.23
CA VAL A 333 4.50 25.89 -12.33
C VAL A 333 5.33 25.76 -11.04
N THR A 334 5.56 26.87 -10.35
CA THR A 334 6.30 26.93 -9.08
C THR A 334 5.57 26.27 -7.90
N ASN A 335 4.27 26.03 -8.00
CA ASN A 335 3.46 25.43 -6.93
C ASN A 335 3.05 23.98 -7.19
N LEU A 336 3.60 23.34 -8.25
CA LEU A 336 3.20 21.98 -8.62
C LEU A 336 3.57 20.90 -7.60
N GLU A 337 4.58 21.13 -6.76
CA GLU A 337 4.93 20.19 -5.69
C GLU A 337 3.88 20.13 -4.57
N ALA A 338 3.08 21.19 -4.40
CA ALA A 338 1.96 21.21 -3.46
C ALA A 338 0.72 20.48 -4.00
N GLN A 339 0.71 20.16 -5.30
CA GLN A 339 -0.42 19.50 -5.94
C GLN A 339 -0.35 17.98 -5.80
N ALA A 340 -1.52 17.32 -5.72
CA ALA A 340 -1.64 15.87 -5.63
C ALA A 340 -1.39 15.15 -6.98
N LEU A 341 -0.29 15.51 -7.67
CA LEU A 341 0.10 14.97 -8.96
C LEU A 341 0.73 13.57 -8.81
N PRO A 342 0.20 12.52 -9.46
CA PRO A 342 0.84 11.22 -9.49
C PRO A 342 2.10 11.24 -10.35
N THR A 343 3.00 10.28 -10.11
CA THR A 343 4.29 10.19 -10.80
C THR A 343 4.17 10.20 -12.34
N VAL A 344 3.11 9.62 -12.90
CA VAL A 344 2.87 9.66 -14.36
C VAL A 344 2.62 11.09 -14.87
N MET A 345 1.90 11.92 -14.10
CA MET A 345 1.64 13.32 -14.46
C MET A 345 2.85 14.20 -14.22
N LYS A 346 3.61 13.96 -13.14
CA LYS A 346 4.91 14.63 -12.95
C LYS A 346 5.85 14.37 -14.12
N LYS A 347 5.91 13.12 -14.64
CA LYS A 347 6.68 12.79 -15.86
C LYS A 347 6.14 13.49 -17.11
N ALA A 348 4.83 13.52 -17.31
CA ALA A 348 4.19 14.19 -18.45
C ALA A 348 4.50 15.69 -18.47
N ILE A 349 4.31 16.38 -17.33
CA ILE A 349 4.63 17.80 -17.19
C ILE A 349 6.13 18.04 -17.38
N ALA A 350 7.01 17.21 -16.81
CA ALA A 350 8.45 17.35 -17.01
C ALA A 350 8.88 17.12 -18.48
N ALA A 351 8.18 16.28 -19.25
CA ALA A 351 8.45 16.11 -20.67
C ALA A 351 8.08 17.36 -21.48
N ALA A 352 7.00 18.07 -21.13
CA ALA A 352 6.60 19.33 -21.76
C ALA A 352 7.40 20.53 -21.23
N ILE A 353 7.78 20.53 -19.95
CA ILE A 353 8.43 21.61 -19.22
C ILE A 353 9.59 21.00 -18.39
N PRO A 354 10.79 20.82 -18.97
CA PRO A 354 11.90 20.09 -18.36
C PRO A 354 12.36 20.52 -16.95
N LEU A 355 12.04 21.74 -16.54
CA LEU A 355 12.43 22.31 -15.24
C LEU A 355 11.28 22.41 -14.23
N ALA A 356 10.08 21.91 -14.54
CA ALA A 356 8.88 22.12 -13.70
C ALA A 356 8.97 21.58 -12.27
N PHE A 357 9.79 20.55 -12.01
CA PHE A 357 9.98 19.96 -10.67
C PHE A 357 11.42 20.01 -10.18
N LYS A 358 12.31 20.75 -10.86
CA LYS A 358 13.65 20.98 -10.32
C LYS A 358 13.55 22.12 -9.32
N THR A 359 13.61 21.78 -8.04
CA THR A 359 14.02 22.74 -7.01
C THR A 359 15.37 23.30 -7.45
N SER A 360 15.50 24.63 -7.49
CA SER A 360 16.81 25.27 -7.46
C SER A 360 17.53 24.73 -6.24
N LYS A 361 18.43 23.76 -6.41
CA LYS A 361 19.52 23.57 -5.47
C LYS A 361 20.43 24.78 -5.67
N GLY A 362 20.11 25.87 -4.97
CA GLY A 362 21.05 26.92 -4.64
C GLY A 362 21.94 26.46 -3.51
#